data_AF-A0A520DVK7-F1
#
_entry.id   AF-A0A520DVK7-F1
#
_cell.length_a   1.000
_cell.length_b   1.000
_cell.length_c   1.000
_cell.angle_alpha   90.00
_cell.angle_beta   90.00
_cell.angle_gamma   90.00
#
_symmetry.space_group_name_H-M   'P 1'
#
loop_
_entity.id
_entity.type
_entity.pdbx_description
1 polymer ?
#
loop_
_entity_poly.entity_id
_entity_poly.type
_entity_poly.pdbx_seq_one_letter_code
_entity_poly.pdbx_strand_id
1 'polypeptide(L)'
;MIPWMWISYAPTYRFPWGGDWAQQVDTNTVVDALAREGSSDPQLEREAIGIASYGRQLGWITEVLLAQDTSADRATQVQGDQSLDNLRETRARIQALKHDDPTALAAAAATALAKLQQVDPSAHAKLLARVSRPKKV
;
A
#
# COMPACT_ATOMS: atom_id res chain seq x y z
N MET A 1 -1.92 24.46 -12.48
CA MET A 1 -2.87 23.45 -11.95
C MET A 1 -4.11 23.48 -12.82
N ILE A 2 -4.49 22.37 -13.44
CA ILE A 2 -5.59 22.33 -14.43
C ILE A 2 -6.93 22.18 -13.66
N PRO A 3 -7.86 23.15 -13.71
CA PRO A 3 -9.08 23.18 -12.87
C PRO A 3 -10.09 22.05 -13.13
N TRP A 4 -9.95 21.34 -14.24
CA TRP A 4 -10.94 20.35 -14.70
C TRP A 4 -10.92 19.03 -13.92
N MET A 5 -9.82 18.69 -13.25
CA MET A 5 -9.74 17.43 -12.47
C MET A 5 -10.62 17.45 -11.20
N TRP A 6 -11.09 18.63 -10.77
CA TRP A 6 -11.88 18.80 -9.54
C TRP A 6 -13.40 18.67 -9.78
N ILE A 7 -13.85 18.72 -11.04
CA ILE A 7 -15.28 18.60 -11.40
C ILE A 7 -15.74 17.12 -11.40
N SER A 8 -14.79 16.18 -11.46
CA SER A 8 -15.09 14.75 -11.65
C SER A 8 -15.16 13.92 -10.36
N TYR A 9 -14.77 14.48 -9.21
CA TYR A 9 -14.87 13.77 -7.92
C TYR A 9 -16.06 14.29 -7.11
N ALA A 10 -17.23 13.72 -7.37
CA ALA A 10 -18.42 13.88 -6.54
C ALA A 10 -18.76 12.51 -5.94
N PRO A 11 -18.64 12.30 -4.60
CA PRO A 11 -18.92 11.00 -3.99
C PRO A 11 -20.40 10.60 -4.12
N THR A 12 -21.26 11.55 -4.46
CA THR A 12 -22.69 11.37 -4.75
C THR A 12 -23.04 12.06 -6.06
N TYR A 13 -23.49 11.30 -7.05
CA TYR A 13 -24.06 11.82 -8.29
C TYR A 13 -25.58 11.88 -8.15
N ARG A 14 -26.15 13.08 -8.32
CA ARG A 14 -27.60 13.28 -8.37
C ARG A 14 -28.08 13.22 -9.81
N PHE A 15 -28.70 12.10 -10.19
CA PHE A 15 -29.38 12.02 -11.48
C PHE A 15 -30.80 12.58 -11.37
N PRO A 16 -31.25 13.44 -12.31
CA PRO A 16 -32.54 14.14 -12.23
C PRO A 16 -33.76 13.22 -12.12
N TRP A 17 -33.62 11.92 -12.45
CA TRP A 17 -34.72 10.94 -12.40
C TRP A 17 -34.35 9.61 -11.72
N GLY A 18 -33.19 9.52 -11.05
CA GLY A 18 -32.63 8.25 -10.57
C GLY A 18 -32.28 8.18 -9.08
N GLY A 19 -32.47 9.27 -8.33
CA GLY A 19 -32.02 9.38 -6.94
C GLY A 19 -30.51 9.60 -6.82
N ASP A 20 -30.03 9.55 -5.58
CA ASP A 20 -28.62 9.77 -5.25
C ASP A 20 -27.84 8.47 -5.49
N TRP A 21 -26.96 8.49 -6.49
CA TRP A 21 -26.01 7.40 -6.72
C TRP A 21 -24.71 7.71 -5.96
N ALA A 22 -24.41 6.94 -4.92
CA ALA A 22 -23.14 7.03 -4.19
C ALA A 22 -22.12 6.06 -4.80
N GLN A 23 -20.98 6.57 -5.25
CA GLN A 23 -19.88 5.72 -5.70
C GLN A 23 -19.08 5.27 -4.47
N GLN A 24 -19.25 4.01 -4.06
CA GLN A 24 -18.40 3.40 -3.05
C GLN A 24 -17.13 2.87 -3.74
N VAL A 25 -16.01 3.54 -3.52
CA VAL A 25 -14.71 3.07 -4.00
C VAL A 25 -14.16 2.04 -3.02
N ASP A 26 -14.12 0.77 -3.43
CA ASP A 26 -13.44 -0.26 -2.67
C ASP A 26 -11.93 -0.03 -2.76
N THR A 27 -11.30 0.25 -1.62
CA THR A 27 -9.86 0.52 -1.57
C THR A 27 -9.04 -0.68 -2.06
N ASN A 28 -9.54 -1.91 -1.92
CA ASN A 28 -8.89 -3.10 -2.44
C ASN A 28 -8.75 -3.06 -3.98
N THR A 29 -9.81 -2.63 -4.68
CA THR A 29 -9.75 -2.51 -6.14
C THR A 29 -8.80 -1.41 -6.61
N VAL A 30 -8.61 -0.36 -5.81
CA VAL A 30 -7.62 0.69 -6.09
C VAL A 30 -6.20 0.17 -5.90
N VAL A 31 -5.94 -0.60 -4.85
CA VAL A 31 -4.65 -1.26 -4.59
C VAL A 31 -4.31 -2.20 -5.74
N ASP A 32 -5.25 -3.07 -6.12
CA ASP A 32 -5.05 -4.01 -7.24
C ASP A 32 -4.85 -3.29 -8.59
N ALA A 33 -5.40 -2.08 -8.75
CA ALA A 33 -5.18 -1.26 -9.95
C ALA A 33 -3.80 -0.56 -9.93
N LEU A 34 -3.30 -0.16 -8.76
CA LEU A 34 -2.01 0.52 -8.57
C LEU A 34 -0.82 -0.45 -8.48
N ALA A 35 -1.09 -1.71 -8.15
CA ALA A 35 -0.21 -2.86 -8.05
C ALA A 35 0.59 -3.25 -9.32
N ARG A 36 0.65 -2.41 -10.36
CA ARG A 36 1.34 -2.75 -11.62
C ARG A 36 2.85 -2.47 -11.56
N GLU A 37 3.58 -3.20 -12.42
CA GLU A 37 5.04 -3.31 -12.57
C GLU A 37 5.87 -2.26 -11.80
N GLY A 38 6.31 -2.64 -10.58
CA GLY A 38 7.18 -1.83 -9.71
C GLY A 38 6.59 -1.55 -8.32
N SER A 39 5.30 -1.81 -8.10
CA SER A 39 4.67 -1.68 -6.78
C SER A 39 5.01 -2.84 -5.83
N SER A 40 4.94 -2.55 -4.53
CA SER A 40 4.98 -3.54 -3.45
C SER A 40 3.93 -4.63 -3.63
N ASP A 41 4.15 -5.79 -3.00
CA ASP A 41 3.21 -6.93 -3.04
C ASP A 41 1.76 -6.46 -2.76
N PRO A 42 0.83 -6.62 -3.72
CA PRO A 42 -0.54 -6.12 -3.59
C PRO A 42 -1.30 -6.76 -2.43
N GLN A 43 -0.95 -8.00 -2.08
CA GLN A 43 -1.53 -8.69 -0.93
C GLN A 43 -1.06 -8.05 0.38
N LEU A 44 0.25 -7.77 0.49
CA LEU A 44 0.81 -7.02 1.60
C LEU A 44 0.22 -5.61 1.70
N GLU A 45 -0.01 -4.92 0.59
CA GLU A 45 -0.64 -3.59 0.57
C GLU A 45 -2.10 -3.64 1.06
N ARG A 46 -2.88 -4.65 0.64
CA ARG A 46 -4.24 -4.87 1.15
C ARG A 46 -4.25 -5.14 2.65
N GLU A 47 -3.36 -6.01 3.12
CA GLU A 47 -3.23 -6.33 4.54
C GLU A 47 -2.78 -5.11 5.36
N ALA A 48 -1.87 -4.29 4.81
CA ALA A 48 -1.43 -3.04 5.44
C ALA A 48 -2.56 -2.01 5.58
N ILE A 49 -3.41 -1.86 4.56
CA ILE A 49 -4.58 -0.95 4.60
C ILE A 49 -5.63 -1.44 5.59
N GLY A 50 -5.76 -2.75 5.77
CA GLY A 50 -6.59 -3.36 6.81
C GLY A 50 -6.17 -2.98 8.23
N ILE A 51 -4.88 -2.70 8.47
CA ILE A 51 -4.37 -2.27 9.79
C ILE A 51 -4.77 -0.81 10.07
N ALA A 52 -4.54 0.09 9.12
CA ALA A 52 -4.95 1.48 9.22
C ALA A 52 -5.16 2.08 7.82
N SER A 53 -6.32 2.68 7.58
CA SER A 53 -6.59 3.37 6.32
C SER A 53 -5.64 4.55 6.12
N TYR A 54 -5.32 4.86 4.86
CA TYR A 54 -4.46 6.01 4.53
C TYR A 54 -4.97 7.34 5.10
N GLY A 55 -6.29 7.55 5.12
CA GLY A 55 -6.89 8.74 5.73
C GLY A 55 -6.59 8.86 7.24
N ARG A 56 -6.59 7.72 7.95
CA ARG A 56 -6.24 7.69 9.38
C ARG A 56 -4.75 7.96 9.59
N GLN A 57 -3.89 7.37 8.76
CA GLN A 57 -2.45 7.62 8.81
C GLN A 57 -2.11 9.11 8.57
N LEU A 58 -2.74 9.72 7.57
CA LEU A 58 -2.59 11.16 7.28
C LEU A 58 -3.14 12.04 8.41
N GLY A 59 -4.26 11.65 9.02
CA GLY A 59 -4.81 12.30 10.20
C GLY A 59 -3.80 12.32 11.35
N TRP A 60 -3.25 11.17 11.71
CA TRP A 60 -2.23 11.06 12.77
C TRP A 60 -0.97 11.87 12.46
N ILE A 61 -0.48 11.85 11.22
CA ILE A 61 0.67 12.67 10.82
C ILE A 61 0.38 14.16 11.02
N THR A 62 -0.82 14.59 10.64
CA THR A 62 -1.24 16.00 10.79
C THR A 62 -1.30 16.40 12.26
N GLU A 63 -1.88 15.55 13.11
CA GLU A 63 -1.97 15.79 14.56
C GLU A 63 -0.58 15.88 15.21
N VAL A 64 0.34 14.99 14.82
CA VAL A 64 1.73 15.06 15.28
C VAL A 64 2.40 16.36 14.86
N LEU A 65 2.19 16.80 13.62
CA LEU A 65 2.77 18.05 13.11
C LEU A 65 2.19 19.28 13.82
N LEU A 66 0.89 19.30 14.08
CA LEU A 66 0.24 20.40 14.83
C LEU A 66 0.76 20.47 16.27
N ALA A 67 1.04 19.34 16.89
CA ALA A 67 1.62 19.29 18.23
C ALA A 67 3.07 19.79 18.32
N GLN A 68 3.79 19.90 17.19
CA GLN A 68 5.14 20.49 17.16
C GLN A 68 5.12 22.03 17.24
N ASP A 69 3.96 22.66 17.05
CA ASP A 69 3.84 24.10 17.22
C ASP A 69 4.05 24.47 18.69
N THR A 70 5.03 25.33 18.97
CA THR A 70 5.31 25.83 20.32
C THR A 70 4.14 26.59 20.96
N SER A 71 3.19 27.06 20.15
CA SER A 71 1.97 27.73 20.59
C SER A 71 0.79 26.76 20.77
N ALA A 72 0.96 25.47 20.48
CA ALA A 72 -0.08 24.46 20.64
C ALA A 72 -0.53 24.36 22.10
N ASP A 73 -1.84 24.24 22.29
CA ASP A 73 -2.40 24.01 23.62
C ASP A 73 -2.10 22.59 24.12
N ARG A 74 -2.32 22.37 25.41
CA ARG A 74 -2.04 21.07 26.05
C ARG A 74 -2.87 19.94 25.46
N ALA A 75 -4.09 20.22 24.99
CA ALA A 75 -4.95 19.21 24.38
C ALA A 75 -4.35 18.73 23.04
N THR A 76 -3.90 19.67 22.21
CA THR A 76 -3.24 19.40 20.92
C THR A 76 -1.95 18.61 21.12
N GLN A 77 -1.15 18.97 22.14
CA GLN A 77 0.08 18.22 22.47
C GLN A 77 -0.23 16.76 22.86
N VAL A 78 -1.21 16.54 23.74
CA VAL A 78 -1.63 15.18 24.15
C VAL A 78 -2.16 14.38 22.96
N GLN A 79 -2.94 15.01 22.08
CA GLN A 79 -3.44 14.36 20.87
C GLN A 79 -2.28 13.98 19.92
N GLY A 80 -1.29 14.86 19.74
CA GLY A 80 -0.10 14.57 18.97
C GLY A 80 0.71 13.38 19.51
N ASP A 81 0.91 13.32 20.83
CA ASP A 81 1.61 12.19 21.47
C ASP A 81 0.88 10.86 21.24
N GLN A 82 -0.45 10.84 21.42
CA GLN A 82 -1.26 9.65 21.16
C GLN A 82 -1.18 9.21 19.68
N SER A 83 -1.22 10.18 18.76
CA SER A 83 -1.14 9.91 17.33
C SER A 83 0.24 9.43 16.90
N LEU A 84 1.30 9.90 17.57
CA LEU A 84 2.65 9.37 17.37
C LEU A 84 2.75 7.90 17.80
N ASP A 85 2.15 7.54 18.93
CA ASP A 85 2.11 6.15 19.39
C ASP A 85 1.31 5.26 18.45
N ASN A 86 0.16 5.72 17.96
CA ASN A 86 -0.62 5.02 16.93
C ASN A 86 0.18 4.79 15.64
N LEU A 87 0.96 5.78 15.20
CA LEU A 87 1.84 5.66 14.03
C LEU A 87 2.96 4.64 14.25
N ARG A 88 3.57 4.63 15.44
CA ARG A 88 4.60 3.66 15.81
C ARG A 88 4.05 2.24 15.82
N GLU A 89 2.90 2.03 16.44
CA GLU A 89 2.23 0.73 16.49
C GLU A 89 1.85 0.25 15.08
N THR A 90 1.24 1.13 14.28
CA THR A 90 0.87 0.83 12.90
C THR A 90 2.09 0.44 12.07
N ARG A 91 3.19 1.19 12.21
CA ARG A 91 4.46 0.85 11.56
C ARG A 91 4.96 -0.54 11.99
N ALA A 92 4.93 -0.86 13.28
CA ALA A 92 5.38 -2.16 13.77
C ALA A 92 4.54 -3.31 13.20
N ARG A 93 3.21 -3.15 13.15
CA ARG A 93 2.30 -4.14 12.57
C ARG A 93 2.53 -4.32 11.05
N ILE A 94 2.71 -3.24 10.30
CA ILE A 94 3.04 -3.32 8.87
C ILE A 94 4.42 -3.97 8.65
N GLN A 95 5.40 -3.68 9.51
CA GLN A 95 6.70 -4.34 9.43
C GLN A 95 6.61 -5.83 9.76
N ALA A 96 5.73 -6.23 10.68
CA ALA A 96 5.48 -7.63 10.96
C ALA A 96 4.93 -8.38 9.74
N LEU A 97 4.07 -7.74 8.94
CA LEU A 97 3.58 -8.28 7.67
C LEU A 97 4.68 -8.37 6.59
N LYS A 98 5.70 -7.51 6.67
CA LYS A 98 6.83 -7.48 5.72
C LYS A 98 7.89 -8.54 6.00
N HIS A 99 7.77 -9.33 7.07
CA HIS A 99 8.71 -10.43 7.28
C HIS A 99 8.53 -11.47 6.19
N ASP A 100 9.65 -11.82 5.54
CA ASP A 100 9.75 -12.75 4.41
C ASP A 100 8.97 -14.04 4.68
N ASP A 101 7.70 -14.11 4.24
CA ASP A 101 7.00 -15.38 4.16
C ASP A 101 7.71 -16.20 3.07
N PRO A 102 8.44 -17.27 3.44
CA PRO A 102 9.17 -18.06 2.46
C PRO A 102 8.23 -18.64 1.40
N THR A 103 6.95 -18.80 1.73
CA THR A 103 5.89 -19.29 0.84
C THR A 103 5.53 -18.24 -0.21
N ALA A 104 5.26 -17.00 0.20
CA ALA A 104 4.98 -15.89 -0.72
C ALA A 104 6.18 -15.60 -1.63
N LEU A 105 7.39 -15.61 -1.07
CA LEU A 105 8.62 -15.42 -1.84
C LEU A 105 8.83 -16.55 -2.86
N ALA A 106 8.61 -17.81 -2.47
CA ALA A 106 8.68 -18.94 -3.39
C ALA A 106 7.62 -18.86 -4.50
N ALA A 107 6.40 -18.45 -4.17
CA ALA A 107 5.32 -18.27 -5.15
C ALA A 107 5.65 -17.16 -6.17
N ALA A 108 6.12 -16.01 -5.69
CA ALA A 108 6.55 -14.91 -6.56
C ALA A 108 7.72 -15.31 -7.47
N ALA A 109 8.70 -16.04 -6.93
CA ALA A 109 9.81 -16.59 -7.71
C ALA A 109 9.34 -17.57 -8.79
N ALA A 110 8.39 -18.46 -8.47
CA ALA A 110 7.82 -19.40 -9.42
C ALA A 110 7.09 -18.68 -10.57
N THR A 111 6.28 -17.66 -10.27
CA THR A 111 5.59 -16.85 -11.29
C THR A 111 6.59 -16.10 -12.17
N ALA A 112 7.63 -15.50 -11.59
CA ALA A 112 8.66 -14.80 -12.34
C ALA A 112 9.44 -15.76 -13.26
N LEU A 113 9.78 -16.96 -12.79
CA LEU A 113 10.44 -18.00 -13.59
C LEU A 113 9.54 -18.47 -14.75
N ALA A 114 8.25 -18.69 -14.50
CA ALA A 114 7.30 -19.06 -15.54
C ALA A 114 7.17 -17.96 -16.62
N LYS A 115 7.11 -16.68 -16.23
CA LYS A 115 7.11 -15.55 -17.17
C LYS A 115 8.41 -15.48 -17.97
N LEU A 116 9.56 -15.67 -17.32
CA LEU A 116 10.86 -15.69 -17.99
C LEU A 116 10.96 -16.83 -18.99
N GLN A 117 10.43 -18.02 -18.67
CA GLN A 117 10.39 -19.15 -19.59
C GLN A 117 9.57 -18.84 -20.86
N GLN A 118 8.49 -18.05 -20.74
CA GLN A 118 7.66 -17.66 -21.87
C GLN A 118 8.30 -16.56 -22.73
N VAL A 119 8.97 -15.58 -22.10
CA VAL A 119 9.52 -14.40 -22.79
C VAL A 119 10.92 -14.66 -23.35
N ASP A 120 11.79 -15.33 -22.59
CA ASP A 120 13.16 -15.66 -22.98
C ASP A 120 13.59 -17.03 -22.41
N PRO A 121 13.32 -18.13 -23.13
CA PRO A 121 13.70 -19.47 -22.71
C PRO A 121 15.21 -19.65 -22.48
N SER A 122 16.05 -18.89 -23.21
CA SER A 122 17.51 -18.95 -23.09
C SER A 122 17.99 -18.29 -21.80
N ALA A 123 17.43 -17.13 -21.44
CA ALA A 123 17.70 -16.49 -20.15
C ALA A 123 17.19 -17.34 -18.98
N HIS A 124 16.02 -17.97 -19.12
CA HIS A 124 15.49 -18.90 -18.11
C HIS A 124 16.46 -20.07 -17.87
N ALA A 125 16.92 -20.74 -18.93
CA ALA A 125 17.88 -21.85 -18.82
C ALA A 125 19.21 -21.43 -18.18
N LYS A 126 19.74 -20.26 -18.55
CA LYS A 126 20.96 -19.69 -17.95
C LYS A 126 20.78 -19.39 -16.46
N LEU A 127 19.62 -18.87 -16.07
CA LEU A 127 19.31 -18.57 -14.68
C LEU A 127 19.22 -19.86 -13.85
N LEU A 128 18.50 -20.88 -14.33
CA LEU A 128 18.41 -22.18 -13.64
C LEU A 128 19.78 -22.84 -13.49
N ALA A 129 20.63 -22.80 -14.53
CA ALA A 129 21.98 -23.34 -14.47
C ALA A 129 22.87 -22.60 -13.44
N ARG A 130 22.65 -21.29 -13.26
CA ARG A 130 23.38 -20.48 -12.26
C ARG A 130 22.92 -20.76 -10.84
N VAL A 131 21.61 -20.91 -10.61
CA VAL A 131 21.03 -21.11 -9.27
C VAL A 131 21.16 -22.56 -8.79
N SER A 132 21.13 -23.53 -9.72
CA SER A 132 21.26 -24.97 -9.39
C SER A 132 22.69 -25.40 -9.10
N ARG A 133 23.69 -24.53 -9.33
CA ARG A 133 25.07 -24.82 -8.95
C ARG A 133 25.22 -24.61 -7.44
N PRO A 134 25.63 -25.63 -6.67
CA PRO A 134 25.94 -25.42 -5.27
C PRO A 134 27.05 -24.38 -5.15
N LYS A 135 26.83 -23.40 -4.26
CA LYS A 135 27.86 -22.43 -3.88
C LYS A 135 29.03 -23.24 -3.32
N LYS A 136 30.16 -23.29 -4.04
CA LYS A 136 31.40 -23.81 -3.46
C LYS A 136 31.77 -22.86 -2.33
N VAL A 137 31.51 -23.28 -1.10
CA VAL A 137 32.07 -22.68 0.12
C VAL A 137 33.52 -23.12 0.21
#